data_AF-A0A356YW37-F1
#
_entry.id   AF-A0A356YW37-F1
#
_cell.length_a   1.000
_cell.length_b   1.000
_cell.length_c   1.000
_cell.angle_alpha   90.00
_cell.angle_beta   90.00
_cell.angle_gamma   90.00
#
_symmetry.space_group_name_H-M   'P 1'
#
loop_
_entity.id
_entity.type
_entity.pdbx_description
1 polymer ?
#
loop_
_entity_poly.entity_id
_entity_poly.type
_entity_poly.pdbx_seq_one_letter_code
_entity_poly.pdbx_strand_id
1 'polypeptide(L)'
;MKEINASQFESEVLKGGKVILDFYSTECPPCEALASKFENLAGLYGKDIKFLKIFRQQNRELADKLGVKSSPTLLFFDNGKEIAGKLAGGIKRGEIIHNLDSMLTHERVKEIKSKIKPSVSEFDVIILGAGPGGLTAGLYLCQSKINTVLIDPSLPGGHVSTTHEVSNYPGFIEPQAGYMLSHNMSEQTKMCGTVYKVAVDITSVDLDKKEVVIDEYETVKAKRIIVATGTTPNLTGAPGEKELKGKGISYCATCDGKYMDGKEVVVIGGGNSAVEESDYLTRFTTKLTIIHQFDKLTANKKAQDKIFNNPKVSILFENEPRSFTREGDKIVVEIENVKTKVRQKLFSDGVFIFIGMKPNIQLFKDKLELDNWGYIKTDDEMRTSVPGVYAVGDVISKKYRQITTAVADGTIAAMAIAKEID
;
A
#
# COMPACT_ATOMS: atom_id res chain seq x y z
N MET A 1 26.56 -15.80 -4.30
CA MET A 1 25.24 -16.48 -4.45
C MET A 1 25.37 -17.62 -5.42
N LYS A 2 24.56 -18.66 -5.25
CA LYS A 2 24.51 -19.82 -6.15
C LYS A 2 23.04 -20.10 -6.51
N GLU A 3 22.75 -20.23 -7.80
CA GLU A 3 21.48 -20.79 -8.25
C GLU A 3 21.55 -22.31 -8.16
N ILE A 4 20.49 -22.92 -7.63
CA ILE A 4 20.37 -24.37 -7.47
C ILE A 4 19.06 -24.86 -8.10
N ASN A 5 18.93 -26.17 -8.29
CA ASN A 5 17.67 -26.80 -8.66
C ASN A 5 17.21 -27.81 -7.59
N ALA A 6 16.05 -28.41 -7.79
CA ALA A 6 15.43 -29.31 -6.82
C ALA A 6 16.32 -30.52 -6.45
N SER A 7 17.15 -31.02 -7.37
CA SER A 7 18.05 -32.15 -7.06
C SER A 7 19.17 -31.78 -6.08
N GLN A 8 19.48 -30.49 -5.97
CA GLN A 8 20.50 -29.95 -5.07
C GLN A 8 19.92 -29.46 -3.74
N PHE A 9 18.59 -29.46 -3.56
CA PHE A 9 17.94 -28.92 -2.36
C PHE A 9 18.40 -29.62 -1.08
N GLU A 10 18.48 -30.95 -1.09
CA GLU A 10 18.93 -31.75 0.05
C GLU A 10 20.35 -31.38 0.51
N SER A 11 21.30 -31.35 -0.43
CA SER A 11 22.72 -31.11 -0.11
C SER A 11 23.01 -29.64 0.17
N GLU A 12 22.39 -28.71 -0.55
CA GLU A 12 22.72 -27.29 -0.48
C GLU A 12 21.89 -26.54 0.58
N VAL A 13 20.66 -26.98 0.85
CA VAL A 13 19.73 -26.33 1.78
C VAL A 13 19.64 -27.12 3.07
N LEU A 14 19.18 -28.37 3.02
CA LEU A 14 18.92 -29.13 4.24
C LEU A 14 20.20 -29.51 5.00
N LYS A 15 21.28 -29.77 4.27
CA LYS A 15 22.62 -30.02 4.82
C LYS A 15 23.54 -28.79 4.73
N GLY A 16 22.99 -27.64 4.35
CA GLY A 16 23.74 -26.41 4.07
C GLY A 16 24.10 -25.57 5.29
N GLY A 17 23.78 -26.02 6.51
CA GLY A 17 23.89 -25.21 7.72
C GLY A 17 22.83 -24.10 7.72
N LYS A 18 23.26 -22.83 7.71
CA LYS A 18 22.38 -21.65 7.66
C LYS A 18 22.19 -21.19 6.23
N VAL A 19 20.94 -21.17 5.76
CA VAL A 19 20.61 -20.90 4.36
C VAL A 19 19.42 -19.96 4.26
N ILE A 20 19.53 -18.97 3.37
CA ILE A 20 18.40 -18.23 2.84
C ILE A 20 18.19 -18.61 1.38
N LEU A 21 16.95 -18.94 1.04
CA LEU A 21 16.58 -19.48 -0.26
C LEU A 21 15.50 -18.60 -0.91
N ASP A 22 15.82 -18.04 -2.08
CA ASP A 22 14.92 -17.23 -2.89
C ASP A 22 14.28 -18.04 -4.03
N PHE A 23 12.96 -18.22 -3.96
CA PHE A 23 12.15 -18.71 -5.07
C PHE A 23 11.74 -17.56 -5.99
N TYR A 24 12.57 -17.31 -7.00
CA TYR A 24 12.38 -16.19 -7.92
C TYR A 24 11.74 -16.61 -9.25
N SER A 25 11.37 -15.61 -10.03
CA SER A 25 10.94 -15.72 -11.42
C SER A 25 11.58 -14.59 -12.24
N THR A 26 11.74 -14.81 -13.55
CA THR A 26 12.30 -13.85 -14.51
C THR A 26 11.29 -12.80 -14.98
N GLU A 27 9.99 -13.07 -14.89
CA GLU A 27 8.90 -12.17 -15.29
C GLU A 27 8.14 -11.71 -14.05
N CYS A 28 8.84 -10.98 -13.19
CA CYS A 28 8.37 -10.69 -11.85
C CYS A 28 8.97 -9.37 -11.35
N PRO A 29 8.24 -8.24 -11.50
CA PRO A 29 8.70 -6.95 -10.98
C PRO A 29 9.06 -6.95 -9.48
N PRO A 30 8.33 -7.67 -8.60
CA PRO A 30 8.74 -7.82 -7.20
C PRO A 30 10.08 -8.55 -7.03
N CYS A 31 10.39 -9.52 -7.91
CA CYS A 31 11.65 -10.25 -7.89
C CYS A 31 12.81 -9.35 -8.31
N GLU A 32 12.60 -8.46 -9.29
CA GLU A 32 13.58 -7.43 -9.68
C GLU A 32 13.86 -6.48 -8.50
N ALA A 33 12.82 -6.03 -7.81
CA ALA A 33 12.96 -5.17 -6.63
C ALA A 33 13.70 -5.85 -5.46
N LEU A 34 13.60 -7.19 -5.35
CA LEU A 34 14.33 -7.98 -4.36
C LEU A 34 15.79 -8.23 -4.75
N ALA A 35 16.09 -8.40 -6.04
CA ALA A 35 17.38 -8.91 -6.52
C ALA A 35 18.58 -8.10 -5.98
N SER A 36 18.52 -6.77 -6.08
CA SER A 36 19.58 -5.89 -5.59
C SER A 36 19.74 -5.96 -4.06
N LYS A 37 18.64 -6.05 -3.30
CA LYS A 37 18.67 -6.20 -1.83
C LYS A 37 19.32 -7.53 -1.45
N PHE A 38 18.92 -8.61 -2.14
CA PHE A 38 19.40 -9.96 -1.90
C PHE A 38 20.90 -10.08 -2.20
N GLU A 39 21.38 -9.45 -3.28
CA GLU A 39 22.80 -9.33 -3.63
C GLU A 39 23.60 -8.59 -2.56
N ASN A 40 23.14 -7.40 -2.16
CA ASN A 40 23.82 -6.60 -1.14
C ASN A 40 23.89 -7.34 0.20
N LEU A 41 22.79 -7.98 0.62
CA LEU A 41 22.76 -8.77 1.86
C LEU A 41 23.63 -10.02 1.77
N ALA A 42 23.72 -10.66 0.60
CA ALA A 42 24.67 -11.76 0.37
C ALA A 42 26.12 -11.29 0.53
N GLY A 43 26.45 -10.05 0.15
CA GLY A 43 27.77 -9.46 0.40
C GLY A 43 28.07 -9.25 1.90
N LEU A 44 27.05 -8.93 2.70
CA LEU A 44 27.18 -8.66 4.14
C LEU A 44 27.18 -9.93 5.00
N TYR A 45 26.22 -10.82 4.76
CA TYR A 45 25.95 -12.02 5.57
C TYR A 45 26.53 -13.31 4.96
N GLY A 46 27.03 -13.27 3.72
CA GLY A 46 27.42 -14.46 2.94
C GLY A 46 28.55 -15.30 3.53
N LYS A 47 29.28 -14.78 4.52
CA LYS A 47 30.30 -15.54 5.28
C LYS A 47 29.66 -16.48 6.32
N ASP A 48 28.47 -16.14 6.80
CA ASP A 48 27.80 -16.82 7.91
C ASP A 48 26.53 -17.57 7.45
N ILE A 49 25.87 -17.06 6.40
CA ILE A 49 24.62 -17.58 5.87
C ILE A 49 24.77 -17.75 4.35
N LYS A 50 24.35 -18.90 3.84
CA LYS A 50 24.42 -19.20 2.41
C LYS A 50 23.21 -18.62 1.68
N PHE A 51 23.47 -17.80 0.65
CA PHE A 51 22.42 -17.21 -0.18
C PHE A 51 22.25 -18.01 -1.46
N LEU A 52 21.08 -18.62 -1.62
CA LEU A 52 20.72 -19.50 -2.72
C LEU A 52 19.47 -18.99 -3.44
N LYS A 53 19.38 -19.30 -4.75
CA LYS A 53 18.21 -19.01 -5.57
C LYS A 53 17.71 -20.27 -6.27
N ILE A 54 16.40 -20.41 -6.43
CA ILE A 54 15.75 -21.44 -7.22
C ILE A 54 14.75 -20.78 -8.16
N PHE A 55 14.85 -21.08 -9.46
CA PHE A 55 13.86 -20.65 -10.43
C PHE A 55 12.55 -21.43 -10.24
N ARG A 56 11.50 -20.76 -9.75
CA ARG A 56 10.27 -21.42 -9.30
C ARG A 56 9.59 -22.21 -10.43
N GLN A 57 9.55 -21.67 -11.64
CA GLN A 57 8.85 -22.27 -12.78
C GLN A 57 9.37 -23.66 -13.17
N GLN A 58 10.67 -23.91 -13.00
CA GLN A 58 11.31 -25.20 -13.29
C GLN A 58 11.31 -26.16 -12.09
N ASN A 59 10.92 -25.69 -10.90
CA ASN A 59 11.01 -26.44 -9.65
C ASN A 59 9.67 -26.44 -8.90
N ARG A 60 8.55 -26.56 -9.64
CA ARG A 60 7.18 -26.41 -9.11
C ARG A 60 6.84 -27.41 -8.02
N GLU A 61 7.18 -28.68 -8.20
CA GLU A 61 6.90 -29.73 -7.20
C GLU A 61 7.56 -29.42 -5.85
N LEU A 62 8.82 -28.97 -5.88
CA LEU A 62 9.52 -28.56 -4.67
C LEU A 62 8.89 -27.30 -4.07
N ALA A 63 8.57 -26.31 -4.90
CA ALA A 63 7.90 -25.09 -4.46
C ALA A 63 6.57 -25.40 -3.76
N ASP A 64 5.73 -26.27 -4.34
CA ASP A 64 4.44 -26.68 -3.77
C ASP A 64 4.63 -27.46 -2.47
N LYS A 65 5.60 -28.39 -2.41
CA LYS A 65 5.95 -29.13 -1.18
C LYS A 65 6.35 -28.20 -0.04
N LEU A 66 7.03 -27.10 -0.34
CA LEU A 66 7.44 -26.08 0.62
C LEU A 66 6.37 -24.98 0.81
N GLY A 67 5.20 -25.11 0.19
CA GLY A 67 4.10 -24.16 0.29
C GLY A 67 4.41 -22.78 -0.32
N VAL A 68 5.25 -22.73 -1.36
CA VAL A 68 5.65 -21.51 -2.08
C VAL A 68 4.67 -21.23 -3.23
N LYS A 69 3.70 -20.34 -2.97
CA LYS A 69 2.60 -20.03 -3.90
C LYS A 69 2.88 -18.88 -4.87
N SER A 70 3.91 -18.07 -4.63
CA SER A 70 4.22 -16.88 -5.43
C SER A 70 5.71 -16.59 -5.45
N SER A 71 6.15 -15.69 -6.33
CA SER A 71 7.52 -15.20 -6.40
C SER A 71 7.56 -13.68 -6.21
N PRO A 72 8.62 -13.13 -5.58
CA PRO A 72 9.65 -13.87 -4.88
C PRO A 72 9.10 -14.44 -3.56
N THR A 73 9.67 -15.54 -3.10
CA THR A 73 9.44 -16.05 -1.74
C THR A 73 10.77 -16.44 -1.12
N LEU A 74 11.07 -15.90 0.06
CA LEU A 74 12.26 -16.23 0.85
C LEU A 74 11.92 -17.23 1.94
N LEU A 75 12.72 -18.29 2.01
CA LEU A 75 12.71 -19.28 3.09
C LEU A 75 14.05 -19.24 3.83
N PHE A 76 14.01 -19.55 5.13
CA PHE A 76 15.16 -19.45 6.02
C PHE A 76 15.35 -20.77 6.76
N PHE A 77 16.50 -21.41 6.56
CA PHE A 77 16.84 -22.72 7.12
C PHE A 77 18.06 -22.64 8.03
N ASP A 78 18.02 -23.39 9.13
CA ASP A 78 19.17 -23.66 9.99
C ASP A 78 19.24 -25.16 10.29
N ASN A 79 20.32 -25.79 9.84
CA ASN A 79 20.58 -27.23 9.95
C ASN A 79 19.39 -28.08 9.48
N GLY A 80 18.80 -27.70 8.35
CA GLY A 80 17.71 -28.42 7.69
C GLY A 80 16.31 -28.16 8.25
N LYS A 81 16.19 -27.33 9.29
CA LYS A 81 14.89 -26.89 9.80
C LYS A 81 14.57 -25.48 9.29
N GLU A 82 13.36 -25.25 8.83
CA GLU A 82 12.86 -23.89 8.56
C GLU A 82 12.62 -23.18 9.91
N ILE A 83 13.31 -22.05 10.15
CA ILE A 83 13.38 -21.42 11.48
C ILE A 83 12.82 -19.99 11.56
N ALA A 84 12.64 -19.30 10.43
CA ALA A 84 12.08 -17.94 10.41
C ALA A 84 10.83 -17.87 9.53
N GLY A 85 10.04 -16.80 9.69
CA GLY A 85 8.83 -16.60 8.90
C GLY A 85 9.14 -16.47 7.41
N LYS A 86 8.37 -17.20 6.58
CA LYS A 86 8.38 -17.05 5.12
C LYS A 86 8.02 -15.61 4.72
N LEU A 87 8.82 -15.01 3.85
CA LEU A 87 8.56 -13.68 3.28
C LEU A 87 8.17 -13.85 1.81
N ALA A 88 7.14 -13.14 1.33
CA ALA A 88 6.68 -13.24 -0.06
C ALA A 88 6.21 -11.89 -0.62
N GLY A 89 6.36 -11.70 -1.93
CA GLY A 89 5.88 -10.50 -2.65
C GLY A 89 6.81 -9.29 -2.52
N GLY A 90 6.30 -8.16 -2.02
CA GLY A 90 7.04 -6.90 -1.85
C GLY A 90 7.94 -6.91 -0.61
N ILE A 91 8.95 -7.77 -0.61
CA ILE A 91 9.79 -8.03 0.57
C ILE A 91 10.72 -6.84 0.86
N LYS A 92 10.68 -6.34 2.10
CA LYS A 92 11.52 -5.24 2.55
C LYS A 92 12.88 -5.70 3.04
N ARG A 93 13.88 -4.82 2.94
CA ARG A 93 15.23 -5.11 3.41
C ARG A 93 15.26 -5.36 4.93
N GLY A 94 14.53 -4.56 5.71
CA GLY A 94 14.43 -4.71 7.17
C GLY A 94 13.88 -6.07 7.60
N GLU A 95 12.89 -6.60 6.87
CA GLU A 95 12.32 -7.94 7.16
C GLU A 95 13.33 -9.07 6.91
N ILE A 96 14.10 -8.97 5.82
CA ILE A 96 15.16 -9.94 5.52
C ILE A 96 16.22 -9.88 6.62
N ILE A 97 16.68 -8.68 7.00
CA ILE A 97 17.66 -8.50 8.06
C ILE A 97 17.17 -9.03 9.39
N HIS A 98 15.91 -8.77 9.75
CA HIS A 98 15.33 -9.28 10.99
C HIS A 98 15.46 -10.81 11.07
N ASN A 99 15.08 -11.50 9.99
CA ASN A 99 15.22 -12.96 9.92
C ASN A 99 16.69 -13.39 9.92
N LEU A 100 17.57 -12.76 9.13
CA LEU A 100 19.00 -13.10 9.09
C LEU A 100 19.68 -12.90 10.45
N ASP A 101 19.39 -11.80 11.14
CA ASP A 101 19.92 -11.49 12.46
C ASP A 101 19.50 -12.54 13.49
N SER A 102 18.26 -13.04 13.39
CA SER A 102 17.77 -14.11 14.28
C SER A 102 18.51 -15.45 14.12
N MET A 103 19.20 -15.65 12.99
CA MET A 103 20.01 -16.84 12.73
C MET A 103 21.42 -16.74 13.30
N LEU A 104 21.82 -15.59 13.83
CA LEU A 104 23.19 -15.29 14.27
C LEU A 104 23.24 -14.85 15.73
N THR A 105 24.43 -14.88 16.32
CA THR A 105 24.63 -14.34 17.68
C THR A 105 24.61 -12.83 17.67
N HIS A 106 24.27 -12.23 18.82
CA HIS A 106 24.19 -10.78 18.96
C HIS A 106 25.52 -10.07 18.62
N GLU A 107 26.64 -10.64 19.04
CA GLU A 107 27.98 -10.11 18.77
C GLU A 107 28.28 -10.11 17.27
N ARG A 108 27.88 -11.17 16.56
CA ARG A 108 28.09 -11.30 15.12
C ARG A 108 27.24 -10.31 14.34
N VAL A 109 25.97 -10.16 14.71
CA VAL A 109 25.07 -9.15 14.13
C VAL A 109 25.66 -7.75 14.28
N LYS A 110 26.18 -7.41 15.47
CA LYS A 110 26.81 -6.11 15.72
C LYS A 110 28.02 -5.86 14.83
N GLU A 111 28.85 -6.88 14.59
CA GLU A 111 30.01 -6.82 13.70
C GLU A 111 29.62 -6.68 12.21
N ILE A 112 28.53 -7.31 11.78
CA ILE A 112 28.03 -7.17 10.41
C ILE A 112 27.47 -5.76 10.21
N LYS A 113 26.64 -5.28 11.13
CA LYS A 113 26.02 -3.95 11.04
C LYS A 113 27.04 -2.82 11.08
N SER A 114 28.14 -2.96 11.82
CA SER A 114 29.21 -1.95 11.84
C SER A 114 29.95 -1.78 10.51
N LYS A 115 29.80 -2.72 9.57
CA LYS A 115 30.39 -2.67 8.22
C LYS A 115 29.47 -2.03 7.18
N ILE A 116 28.21 -1.76 7.53
CA ILE A 116 27.28 -1.07 6.63
C ILE A 116 27.77 0.37 6.49
N LYS A 117 28.24 0.71 5.29
CA LYS A 117 28.69 2.07 4.99
C LYS A 117 27.48 2.91 4.56
N PRO A 118 27.28 4.09 5.16
CA PRO A 118 26.30 5.03 4.64
C PRO A 118 26.61 5.40 3.18
N SER A 119 25.57 5.55 2.37
CA SER A 119 25.68 5.99 0.97
C SER A 119 24.82 7.23 0.74
N VAL A 120 25.21 8.04 -0.25
CA VAL A 120 24.46 9.21 -0.68
C VAL A 120 24.14 9.08 -2.16
N SER A 121 22.90 9.34 -2.53
CA SER A 121 22.47 9.45 -3.93
C SER A 121 21.79 10.79 -4.17
N GLU A 122 22.03 11.40 -5.33
CA GLU A 122 21.56 12.74 -5.67
C GLU A 122 20.67 12.72 -6.91
N PHE A 123 19.56 13.43 -6.83
CA PHE A 123 18.55 13.56 -7.88
C PHE A 123 18.10 15.02 -8.01
N ASP A 124 17.43 15.38 -9.08
CA ASP A 124 16.75 16.67 -9.17
C ASP A 124 15.46 16.65 -8.33
N VAL A 125 14.72 15.53 -8.38
CA VAL A 125 13.43 15.38 -7.70
C VAL A 125 13.33 14.02 -7.00
N ILE A 126 12.89 14.04 -5.73
CA ILE A 126 12.40 12.85 -5.02
C ILE A 126 10.87 12.84 -5.05
N ILE A 127 10.29 11.70 -5.39
CA ILE A 127 8.85 11.44 -5.25
C ILE A 127 8.66 10.42 -4.12
N LEU A 128 7.94 10.81 -3.07
CA LEU A 128 7.59 9.94 -1.95
C LEU A 128 6.21 9.34 -2.18
N GLY A 129 6.17 8.15 -2.76
CA GLY A 129 4.94 7.41 -3.04
C GLY A 129 4.82 6.98 -4.50
N ALA A 130 4.47 5.71 -4.70
CA ALA A 130 4.34 5.03 -5.98
C ALA A 130 2.88 4.77 -6.36
N GLY A 131 1.94 5.57 -5.85
CA GLY A 131 0.55 5.58 -6.31
C GLY A 131 0.38 6.30 -7.65
N PRO A 132 -0.84 6.37 -8.20
CA PRO A 132 -1.10 7.00 -9.50
C PRO A 132 -0.52 8.40 -9.65
N GLY A 133 -0.68 9.27 -8.64
CA GLY A 133 -0.14 10.64 -8.71
C GLY A 133 1.40 10.70 -8.73
N GLY A 134 2.07 9.87 -7.94
CA GLY A 134 3.54 9.79 -7.93
C GLY A 134 4.10 9.17 -9.20
N LEU A 135 3.46 8.11 -9.71
CA LEU A 135 3.81 7.50 -11.00
C LEU A 135 3.66 8.50 -12.15
N THR A 136 2.53 9.21 -12.22
CA THR A 136 2.32 10.25 -13.24
C THR A 136 3.35 11.37 -13.12
N ALA A 137 3.64 11.85 -11.92
CA ALA A 137 4.66 12.90 -11.73
C ALA A 137 6.04 12.42 -12.23
N GLY A 138 6.43 11.18 -11.89
CA GLY A 138 7.67 10.57 -12.38
C GLY A 138 7.73 10.50 -13.90
N LEU A 139 6.64 10.06 -14.54
CA LEU A 139 6.55 9.98 -16.01
C LEU A 139 6.78 11.37 -16.66
N TYR A 140 6.09 12.41 -16.20
CA TYR A 140 6.19 13.75 -16.77
C TYR A 140 7.56 14.40 -16.53
N LEU A 141 8.13 14.26 -15.33
CA LEU A 141 9.47 14.76 -15.02
C LEU A 141 10.53 14.06 -15.86
N CYS A 142 10.42 12.75 -16.01
CA CYS A 142 11.30 11.97 -16.85
C CYS A 142 11.23 12.38 -18.34
N GLN A 143 10.03 12.63 -18.87
CA GLN A 143 9.86 13.15 -20.24
C GLN A 143 10.52 14.53 -20.42
N SER A 144 10.60 15.31 -19.34
CA SER A 144 11.31 16.58 -19.28
C SER A 144 12.81 16.43 -19.02
N LYS A 145 13.35 15.19 -19.04
CA LYS A 145 14.76 14.84 -18.78
C LYS A 145 15.27 15.24 -17.38
N ILE A 146 14.37 15.35 -16.41
CA ILE A 146 14.71 15.68 -15.02
C ILE A 146 15.05 14.39 -14.28
N ASN A 147 16.24 14.35 -13.67
CA ASN A 147 16.72 13.16 -12.97
C ASN A 147 15.88 12.90 -11.71
N THR A 148 15.00 11.91 -11.78
CA THR A 148 13.94 11.71 -10.78
C THR A 148 14.03 10.32 -10.14
N VAL A 149 13.87 10.29 -8.82
CA VAL A 149 13.75 9.05 -8.05
C VAL A 149 12.39 8.95 -7.37
N LEU A 150 11.76 7.78 -7.50
CA LEU A 150 10.50 7.45 -6.87
C LEU A 150 10.74 6.42 -5.77
N ILE A 151 10.36 6.79 -4.55
CA ILE A 151 10.63 6.05 -3.31
C ILE A 151 9.29 5.63 -2.69
N ASP A 152 9.12 4.34 -2.40
CA ASP A 152 7.91 3.83 -1.76
C ASP A 152 8.19 2.67 -0.80
N PRO A 153 7.51 2.60 0.36
CA PRO A 153 7.67 1.49 1.29
C PRO A 153 7.07 0.17 0.81
N SER A 154 6.30 0.18 -0.25
CA SER A 154 5.64 -0.96 -0.88
C SER A 154 6.01 -1.03 -2.35
N LEU A 155 5.42 -2.01 -3.05
CA LEU A 155 5.50 -2.07 -4.51
C LEU A 155 4.61 -0.99 -5.15
N PRO A 156 4.90 -0.56 -6.40
CA PRO A 156 4.10 0.42 -7.11
C PRO A 156 2.61 0.08 -7.23
N GLY A 157 1.79 1.13 -7.17
CA GLY A 157 0.36 1.10 -7.49
C GLY A 157 -0.56 1.68 -6.41
N GLY A 158 -0.08 1.83 -5.17
CA GLY A 158 -0.89 2.35 -4.07
C GLY A 158 -2.20 1.58 -3.87
N HIS A 159 -3.28 2.26 -3.51
CA HIS A 159 -4.60 1.60 -3.31
C HIS A 159 -5.12 0.88 -4.54
N VAL A 160 -4.86 1.42 -5.73
CA VAL A 160 -5.36 0.87 -7.01
C VAL A 160 -4.88 -0.56 -7.21
N SER A 161 -3.65 -0.88 -6.76
CA SER A 161 -3.10 -2.23 -6.86
C SER A 161 -3.94 -3.31 -6.16
N THR A 162 -4.73 -2.91 -5.15
CA THR A 162 -5.60 -3.81 -4.38
C THR A 162 -7.06 -3.78 -4.82
N THR A 163 -7.39 -2.90 -5.77
CA THR A 163 -8.73 -2.80 -6.34
C THR A 163 -8.95 -3.97 -7.30
N HIS A 164 -10.05 -4.70 -7.12
CA HIS A 164 -10.40 -5.83 -7.98
C HIS A 164 -10.57 -5.37 -9.43
N GLU A 165 -11.39 -4.34 -9.66
CA GLU A 165 -11.68 -3.82 -10.99
C GLU A 165 -11.95 -2.30 -10.95
N VAL A 166 -11.44 -1.59 -11.95
CA VAL A 166 -11.50 -0.13 -12.14
C VAL A 166 -12.26 0.13 -13.44
N SER A 167 -13.33 0.92 -13.37
CA SER A 167 -14.19 1.21 -14.53
C SER A 167 -14.40 2.70 -14.80
N ASN A 168 -13.76 3.54 -13.99
CA ASN A 168 -13.88 4.98 -14.01
C ASN A 168 -12.55 5.66 -14.38
N TYR A 169 -11.64 4.94 -15.05
CA TYR A 169 -10.41 5.49 -15.61
C TYR A 169 -10.54 5.61 -17.15
N PRO A 170 -10.73 6.82 -17.69
CA PRO A 170 -10.93 7.02 -19.12
C PRO A 170 -9.75 6.52 -19.97
N GLY A 171 -10.05 6.10 -21.20
CA GLY A 171 -9.07 5.52 -22.13
C GLY A 171 -9.08 3.99 -22.19
N PHE A 172 -9.80 3.34 -21.29
CA PHE A 172 -10.09 1.90 -21.34
C PHE A 172 -11.59 1.69 -21.59
N ILE A 173 -11.93 0.91 -22.63
CA ILE A 173 -13.32 0.61 -22.99
C ILE A 173 -13.91 -0.35 -21.95
N GLU A 174 -13.15 -1.40 -21.63
CA GLU A 174 -13.54 -2.39 -20.63
C GLU A 174 -12.95 -2.05 -19.25
N PRO A 175 -13.64 -2.42 -18.16
CA PRO A 175 -13.05 -2.32 -16.83
C PRO A 175 -11.71 -3.06 -16.72
N GLN A 176 -10.77 -2.47 -16.00
CA GLN A 176 -9.42 -3.00 -15.84
C GLN A 176 -9.19 -3.52 -14.43
N ALA A 177 -8.51 -4.64 -14.27
CA ALA A 177 -8.07 -5.05 -12.94
C ALA A 177 -7.13 -3.97 -12.36
N GLY A 178 -7.35 -3.57 -11.10
CA GLY A 178 -6.63 -2.43 -10.52
C GLY A 178 -5.12 -2.65 -10.50
N TYR A 179 -4.68 -3.86 -10.17
CA TYR A 179 -3.26 -4.24 -10.24
C TYR A 179 -2.66 -4.09 -11.64
N MET A 180 -3.40 -4.43 -12.70
CA MET A 180 -2.94 -4.26 -14.08
C MET A 180 -2.87 -2.80 -14.49
N LEU A 181 -3.86 -1.98 -14.09
CA LEU A 181 -3.83 -0.55 -14.34
C LEU A 181 -2.60 0.10 -13.69
N SER A 182 -2.34 -0.21 -12.41
CA SER A 182 -1.14 0.29 -11.73
C SER A 182 0.16 -0.26 -12.31
N HIS A 183 0.17 -1.51 -12.76
CA HIS A 183 1.34 -2.10 -13.42
C HIS A 183 1.67 -1.33 -14.69
N ASN A 184 0.68 -1.09 -15.56
CA ASN A 184 0.86 -0.32 -16.79
C ASN A 184 1.39 1.10 -16.52
N MET A 185 0.84 1.81 -15.52
CA MET A 185 1.35 3.12 -15.10
C MET A 185 2.81 3.06 -14.64
N SER A 186 3.16 2.03 -13.87
CA SER A 186 4.52 1.81 -13.39
C SER A 186 5.49 1.50 -14.52
N GLU A 187 5.11 0.62 -15.45
CA GLU A 187 5.98 0.28 -16.59
C GLU A 187 6.21 1.48 -17.50
N GLN A 188 5.20 2.31 -17.78
CA GLN A 188 5.38 3.55 -18.54
C GLN A 188 6.44 4.46 -17.89
N THR A 189 6.32 4.66 -16.58
CA THR A 189 7.19 5.55 -15.81
C THR A 189 8.62 5.00 -15.72
N LYS A 190 8.76 3.67 -15.53
CA LYS A 190 10.04 2.96 -15.51
C LYS A 190 10.72 2.97 -16.88
N MET A 191 9.99 2.66 -17.95
CA MET A 191 10.49 2.67 -19.33
C MET A 191 10.98 4.06 -19.76
N CYS A 192 10.35 5.12 -19.25
CA CYS A 192 10.83 6.48 -19.49
C CYS A 192 12.25 6.69 -18.91
N GLY A 193 12.55 6.13 -17.74
CA GLY A 193 13.84 6.28 -17.06
C GLY A 193 13.77 6.83 -15.63
N THR A 194 12.59 6.94 -15.02
CA THR A 194 12.49 7.27 -13.59
C THR A 194 13.15 6.17 -12.76
N VAL A 195 13.98 6.53 -11.78
CA VAL A 195 14.66 5.57 -10.90
C VAL A 195 13.72 5.14 -9.78
N TYR A 196 13.64 3.83 -9.50
CA TYR A 196 12.75 3.27 -8.48
C TYR A 196 13.53 2.78 -7.26
N LYS A 197 13.05 3.16 -6.08
CA LYS A 197 13.48 2.64 -4.78
C LYS A 197 12.24 2.17 -4.00
N VAL A 198 11.78 0.96 -4.29
CA VAL A 198 10.49 0.42 -3.81
C VAL A 198 10.66 -0.75 -2.84
N ALA A 199 9.63 -0.98 -2.01
CA ALA A 199 9.69 -1.90 -0.88
C ALA A 199 10.88 -1.61 0.06
N VAL A 200 11.17 -0.34 0.31
CA VAL A 200 12.26 0.12 1.19
C VAL A 200 11.69 0.62 2.52
N ASP A 201 12.47 0.66 3.58
CA ASP A 201 12.04 1.31 4.82
C ASP A 201 12.46 2.77 4.80
N ILE A 202 11.49 3.70 4.82
CA ILE A 202 11.79 5.13 4.92
C ILE A 202 11.99 5.46 6.40
N THR A 203 13.24 5.67 6.79
CA THR A 203 13.65 5.89 8.19
C THR A 203 13.42 7.35 8.61
N SER A 204 13.72 8.30 7.74
CA SER A 204 13.52 9.73 8.02
C SER A 204 13.32 10.54 6.74
N VAL A 205 12.66 11.69 6.90
CA VAL A 205 12.43 12.67 5.83
C VAL A 205 12.69 14.06 6.39
N ASP A 206 13.63 14.79 5.78
CA ASP A 206 13.93 16.19 6.07
C ASP A 206 13.49 17.05 4.87
N LEU A 207 12.32 17.69 5.01
CA LEU A 207 11.73 18.52 3.95
C LEU A 207 12.48 19.85 3.72
N ASP A 208 13.23 20.33 4.71
CA ASP A 208 13.98 21.58 4.59
C ASP A 208 15.25 21.36 3.78
N LYS A 209 15.96 20.26 4.08
CA LYS A 209 17.18 19.85 3.36
C LYS A 209 16.92 19.03 2.09
N LYS A 210 15.68 18.56 1.92
CA LYS A 210 15.24 17.70 0.80
C LYS A 210 16.01 16.38 0.79
N GLU A 211 16.09 15.77 1.97
CA GLU A 211 16.78 14.51 2.21
C GLU A 211 15.81 13.44 2.71
N VAL A 212 15.98 12.22 2.21
CA VAL A 212 15.20 11.04 2.62
C VAL A 212 16.16 9.91 2.93
N VAL A 213 16.11 9.39 4.14
CA VAL A 213 16.93 8.23 4.54
C VAL A 213 16.12 6.97 4.37
N ILE A 214 16.67 6.02 3.60
CA ILE A 214 16.07 4.70 3.39
C ILE A 214 16.96 3.58 3.90
N ASP A 215 16.32 2.53 4.38
CA ASP A 215 16.93 1.30 4.92
C ASP A 215 18.03 1.56 5.98
N GLU A 216 17.97 2.73 6.64
CA GLU A 216 18.93 3.23 7.63
C GLU A 216 20.36 3.53 7.12
N TYR A 217 20.64 3.39 5.83
CA TYR A 217 22.01 3.56 5.31
C TYR A 217 22.12 4.48 4.08
N GLU A 218 21.08 4.60 3.26
CA GLU A 218 21.14 5.45 2.08
C GLU A 218 20.42 6.77 2.33
N THR A 219 21.14 7.88 2.19
CA THR A 219 20.55 9.23 2.17
C THR A 219 20.35 9.67 0.72
N VAL A 220 19.10 9.80 0.31
CA VAL A 220 18.71 10.31 -1.01
C VAL A 220 18.48 11.81 -0.89
N LYS A 221 19.17 12.62 -1.70
CA LYS A 221 19.06 14.09 -1.73
C LYS A 221 18.46 14.57 -3.04
N ALA A 222 17.70 15.67 -2.99
CA ALA A 222 17.20 16.32 -4.20
C ALA A 222 17.02 17.83 -4.07
N LYS A 223 16.77 18.49 -5.22
CA LYS A 223 16.41 19.91 -5.26
C LYS A 223 14.94 20.15 -4.90
N ARG A 224 14.08 19.16 -5.16
CA ARG A 224 12.63 19.20 -4.90
C ARG A 224 12.12 17.86 -4.34
N ILE A 225 11.03 17.90 -3.58
CA ILE A 225 10.30 16.72 -3.11
C ILE A 225 8.84 16.82 -3.55
N ILE A 226 8.28 15.73 -4.08
CA ILE A 226 6.83 15.53 -4.25
C ILE A 226 6.35 14.52 -3.21
N VAL A 227 5.45 14.92 -2.31
CA VAL A 227 4.77 14.04 -1.38
C VAL A 227 3.54 13.43 -2.06
N ALA A 228 3.62 12.14 -2.40
CA ALA A 228 2.58 11.36 -3.06
C ALA A 228 2.16 10.13 -2.22
N THR A 229 2.27 10.22 -0.89
CA THR A 229 2.15 9.09 0.04
C THR A 229 0.71 8.59 0.25
N GLY A 230 -0.28 9.29 -0.29
CA GLY A 230 -1.69 8.95 -0.22
C GLY A 230 -2.23 8.92 1.21
N THR A 231 -3.23 8.08 1.43
CA THR A 231 -3.91 7.91 2.72
C THR A 231 -3.98 6.44 3.13
N THR A 232 -4.36 6.16 4.37
CA THR A 232 -4.71 4.82 4.85
C THR A 232 -6.10 4.87 5.47
N PRO A 233 -7.01 3.92 5.19
CA PRO A 233 -8.29 3.89 5.86
C PRO A 233 -8.12 3.65 7.36
N ASN A 234 -8.95 4.33 8.16
CA ASN A 234 -9.11 3.96 9.55
C ASN A 234 -9.77 2.57 9.59
N LEU A 235 -9.20 1.68 10.40
CA LEU A 235 -9.74 0.33 10.61
C LEU A 235 -10.65 0.33 11.83
N THR A 236 -11.69 -0.50 11.79
CA THR A 236 -12.58 -0.73 12.94
C THR A 236 -11.84 -1.42 14.08
N GLY A 237 -10.82 -2.21 13.76
CA GLY A 237 -10.09 -3.05 14.71
C GLY A 237 -10.81 -4.36 15.04
N ALA A 238 -11.99 -4.61 14.47
CA ALA A 238 -12.73 -5.85 14.66
C ALA A 238 -12.04 -7.02 13.90
N PRO A 239 -11.98 -8.22 14.49
CA PRO A 239 -11.48 -9.42 13.83
C PRO A 239 -12.20 -9.69 12.50
N GLY A 240 -11.47 -10.14 11.48
CA GLY A 240 -12.00 -10.47 10.16
C GLY A 240 -11.97 -9.32 9.15
N GLU A 241 -11.83 -8.05 9.61
CA GLU A 241 -11.79 -6.88 8.73
C GLU A 241 -10.64 -6.95 7.71
N LYS A 242 -9.45 -7.36 8.16
CA LYS A 242 -8.26 -7.43 7.31
C LYS A 242 -8.33 -8.61 6.34
N GLU A 243 -8.84 -9.74 6.80
CA GLU A 243 -8.95 -10.99 6.04
C GLU A 243 -9.98 -10.89 4.91
N LEU A 244 -11.06 -10.13 5.14
CA LEU A 244 -12.15 -9.93 4.18
C LEU A 244 -12.02 -8.63 3.36
N LYS A 245 -10.97 -7.82 3.57
CA LYS A 245 -10.64 -6.66 2.73
C LYS A 245 -10.50 -7.08 1.27
N GLY A 246 -11.23 -6.43 0.36
CA GLY A 246 -11.27 -6.77 -1.07
C GLY A 246 -12.02 -8.07 -1.39
N LYS A 247 -12.54 -8.76 -0.37
CA LYS A 247 -13.38 -9.98 -0.47
C LYS A 247 -14.75 -9.72 0.15
N GLY A 248 -15.34 -8.59 -0.25
CA GLY A 248 -16.65 -8.11 0.20
C GLY A 248 -16.60 -7.01 1.27
N ILE A 249 -15.44 -6.74 1.91
CA ILE A 249 -15.23 -5.47 2.64
C ILE A 249 -14.53 -4.46 1.74
N SER A 250 -15.15 -3.29 1.58
CA SER A 250 -14.66 -2.16 0.77
C SER A 250 -14.54 -0.87 1.59
N TYR A 251 -13.72 0.05 1.10
CA TYR A 251 -13.53 1.41 1.62
C TYR A 251 -13.82 2.48 0.54
N CYS A 252 -14.40 2.09 -0.61
CA CYS A 252 -14.70 2.99 -1.71
C CYS A 252 -16.04 2.63 -2.38
N ALA A 253 -17.10 3.38 -2.06
CA ALA A 253 -18.42 3.15 -2.66
C ALA A 253 -18.45 3.53 -4.14
N THR A 254 -17.80 4.62 -4.55
CA THR A 254 -17.73 5.00 -5.97
C THR A 254 -17.01 3.95 -6.83
N CYS A 255 -16.09 3.19 -6.24
CA CYS A 255 -15.34 2.14 -6.93
C CYS A 255 -16.18 0.85 -7.04
N ASP A 256 -16.73 0.39 -5.92
CA ASP A 256 -17.29 -0.97 -5.82
C ASP A 256 -18.83 -1.01 -5.80
N GLY A 257 -19.49 0.15 -5.72
CA GLY A 257 -20.96 0.22 -5.58
C GLY A 257 -21.72 -0.44 -6.72
N LYS A 258 -21.20 -0.39 -7.95
CA LYS A 258 -21.84 -1.02 -9.12
C LYS A 258 -21.93 -2.56 -9.01
N TYR A 259 -21.06 -3.21 -8.24
CA TYR A 259 -21.12 -4.66 -8.02
C TYR A 259 -22.13 -5.07 -6.95
N MET A 260 -22.77 -4.08 -6.33
CA MET A 260 -23.82 -4.24 -5.31
C MET A 260 -25.22 -4.09 -5.91
N ASP A 261 -25.34 -4.12 -7.24
CA ASP A 261 -26.63 -4.09 -7.92
C ASP A 261 -27.50 -5.29 -7.51
N GLY A 262 -28.71 -5.00 -7.03
CA GLY A 262 -29.63 -6.03 -6.53
C GLY A 262 -29.28 -6.61 -5.14
N LYS A 263 -28.25 -6.10 -4.46
CA LYS A 263 -27.70 -6.69 -3.23
C LYS A 263 -28.01 -5.89 -1.96
N GLU A 264 -27.89 -6.54 -0.80
CA GLU A 264 -28.01 -5.90 0.51
C GLU A 264 -26.62 -5.57 1.06
N VAL A 265 -26.43 -4.34 1.55
CA VAL A 265 -25.13 -3.89 2.05
C VAL A 265 -25.20 -3.31 3.45
N VAL A 266 -24.07 -3.39 4.16
CA VAL A 266 -23.86 -2.76 5.46
C VAL A 266 -22.82 -1.65 5.29
N VAL A 267 -23.06 -0.50 5.90
CA VAL A 267 -22.13 0.62 5.96
C VAL A 267 -21.74 0.88 7.40
N ILE A 268 -20.45 1.02 7.68
CA ILE A 268 -19.94 1.37 9.01
C ILE A 268 -19.49 2.84 9.01
N GLY A 269 -20.12 3.67 9.85
CA GLY A 269 -19.79 5.09 10.00
C GLY A 269 -21.02 6.00 10.00
N GLY A 270 -20.85 7.26 10.40
CA GLY A 270 -21.95 8.23 10.48
C GLY A 270 -21.57 9.68 10.18
N GLY A 271 -20.36 9.91 9.68
CA GLY A 271 -19.92 11.22 9.19
C GLY A 271 -20.35 11.49 7.74
N ASN A 272 -19.94 12.64 7.19
CA ASN A 272 -20.30 13.04 5.82
C ASN A 272 -20.01 11.93 4.80
N SER A 273 -18.80 11.35 4.82
CA SER A 273 -18.43 10.27 3.88
C SER A 273 -19.37 9.08 4.02
N ALA A 274 -19.65 8.61 5.23
CA ALA A 274 -20.54 7.46 5.40
C ALA A 274 -21.94 7.71 4.84
N VAL A 275 -22.51 8.90 5.10
CA VAL A 275 -23.88 9.24 4.71
C VAL A 275 -23.99 9.53 3.21
N GLU A 276 -23.08 10.33 2.65
CA GLU A 276 -23.11 10.68 1.22
C GLU A 276 -22.79 9.48 0.33
N GLU A 277 -21.85 8.63 0.74
CA GLU A 277 -21.52 7.40 0.02
C GLU A 277 -22.65 6.36 0.16
N SER A 278 -23.34 6.31 1.31
CA SER A 278 -24.54 5.48 1.48
C SER A 278 -25.66 5.90 0.54
N ASP A 279 -25.94 7.20 0.45
CA ASP A 279 -26.92 7.74 -0.49
C ASP A 279 -26.57 7.36 -1.94
N TYR A 280 -25.30 7.45 -2.32
CA TYR A 280 -24.82 6.99 -3.62
C TYR A 280 -25.04 5.47 -3.82
N LEU A 281 -24.70 4.64 -2.84
CA LEU A 281 -24.88 3.18 -2.89
C LEU A 281 -26.35 2.77 -3.08
N THR A 282 -27.31 3.53 -2.57
CA THR A 282 -28.74 3.22 -2.73
C THR A 282 -29.24 3.19 -4.17
N ARG A 283 -28.45 3.72 -5.12
CA ARG A 283 -28.70 3.63 -6.56
C ARG A 283 -28.56 2.21 -7.10
N PHE A 284 -27.75 1.37 -6.44
CA PHE A 284 -27.45 0.00 -6.85
C PHE A 284 -28.12 -1.02 -5.91
N THR A 285 -28.14 -0.73 -4.60
CA THR A 285 -28.52 -1.72 -3.59
C THR A 285 -30.05 -1.84 -3.43
N THR A 286 -30.51 -3.00 -2.98
CA THR A 286 -31.92 -3.23 -2.59
C THR A 286 -32.18 -2.76 -1.17
N LYS A 287 -31.22 -2.95 -0.26
CA LYS A 287 -31.27 -2.53 1.14
C LYS A 287 -29.89 -2.10 1.63
N LEU A 288 -29.84 -1.06 2.44
CA LEU A 288 -28.62 -0.54 3.05
C LEU A 288 -28.81 -0.33 4.54
N THR A 289 -27.91 -0.91 5.35
CA THR A 289 -27.93 -0.71 6.82
C THR A 289 -26.70 0.06 7.26
N ILE A 290 -26.89 1.26 7.82
CA ILE A 290 -25.80 2.05 8.42
C ILE A 290 -25.66 1.66 9.89
N ILE A 291 -24.44 1.31 10.30
CA ILE A 291 -24.06 1.05 11.68
C ILE A 291 -23.26 2.24 12.18
N HIS A 292 -23.75 2.85 13.26
CA HIS A 292 -23.10 4.01 13.84
C HIS A 292 -23.03 3.91 15.36
N GLN A 293 -21.86 4.18 15.92
CA GLN A 293 -21.60 4.04 17.35
C GLN A 293 -22.25 5.11 18.23
N PHE A 294 -22.60 6.27 17.67
CA PHE A 294 -23.28 7.34 18.40
C PHE A 294 -24.79 7.27 18.23
N ASP A 295 -25.51 8.07 19.04
CA ASP A 295 -26.97 8.20 19.02
C ASP A 295 -27.49 9.09 17.89
N LYS A 296 -26.59 9.75 17.15
CA LYS A 296 -26.90 10.63 16.02
C LYS A 296 -25.76 10.64 15.00
N LEU A 297 -26.11 10.89 13.73
CA LEU A 297 -25.13 11.10 12.67
C LEU A 297 -24.37 12.42 12.88
N THR A 298 -23.10 12.44 12.49
CA THR A 298 -22.23 13.62 12.50
C THR A 298 -22.11 14.30 11.13
N ALA A 299 -22.76 13.74 10.10
CA ALA A 299 -22.87 14.35 8.78
C ALA A 299 -23.63 15.68 8.79
N ASN A 300 -23.52 16.47 7.72
CA ASN A 300 -24.27 17.70 7.54
C ASN A 300 -25.79 17.43 7.45
N LYS A 301 -26.61 18.37 7.94
CA LYS A 301 -28.07 18.20 8.03
C LYS A 301 -28.72 17.83 6.70
N LYS A 302 -28.30 18.45 5.60
CA LYS A 302 -28.84 18.18 4.26
C LYS A 302 -28.62 16.72 3.84
N ALA A 303 -27.43 16.17 4.11
CA ALA A 303 -27.14 14.76 3.85
C ALA A 303 -27.95 13.83 4.77
N GLN A 304 -28.11 14.20 6.05
CA GLN A 304 -28.95 13.46 7.00
C GLN A 304 -30.42 13.42 6.55
N ASP A 305 -31.01 14.56 6.17
CA ASP A 305 -32.41 14.63 5.72
C ASP A 305 -32.64 13.73 4.51
N LYS A 306 -31.67 13.68 3.58
CA LYS A 306 -31.75 12.82 2.41
C LYS A 306 -31.73 11.34 2.78
N ILE A 307 -30.82 10.93 3.66
CA ILE A 307 -30.66 9.52 4.02
C ILE A 307 -31.82 9.02 4.91
N PHE A 308 -32.34 9.85 5.82
CA PHE A 308 -33.48 9.50 6.66
C PHE A 308 -34.77 9.31 5.88
N ASN A 309 -34.93 10.02 4.75
CA ASN A 309 -36.10 9.90 3.89
C ASN A 309 -35.97 8.76 2.84
N ASN A 310 -34.86 8.04 2.81
CA ASN A 310 -34.64 6.98 1.83
C ASN A 310 -35.19 5.63 2.34
N PRO A 311 -36.24 5.06 1.72
CA PRO A 311 -36.88 3.84 2.21
C PRO A 311 -35.99 2.59 2.12
N LYS A 312 -34.91 2.63 1.34
CA LYS A 312 -33.93 1.53 1.26
C LYS A 312 -32.95 1.52 2.43
N VAL A 313 -32.93 2.57 3.24
CA VAL A 313 -31.91 2.77 4.29
C VAL A 313 -32.50 2.54 5.67
N SER A 314 -31.83 1.71 6.45
CA SER A 314 -32.03 1.58 7.90
C SER A 314 -30.77 1.98 8.64
N ILE A 315 -30.91 2.60 9.81
CA ILE A 315 -29.77 3.06 10.61
C ILE A 315 -29.86 2.44 12.00
N LEU A 316 -28.78 1.77 12.41
CA LEU A 316 -28.61 1.22 13.75
C LEU A 316 -27.62 2.09 14.50
N PHE A 317 -28.16 3.02 15.28
CA PHE A 317 -27.41 3.87 16.20
C PHE A 317 -26.91 3.09 17.41
N GLU A 318 -25.90 3.64 18.08
CA GLU A 318 -25.29 3.06 19.27
C GLU A 318 -24.78 1.64 19.07
N ASN A 319 -24.46 1.24 17.84
CA ASN A 319 -23.96 -0.08 17.51
C ASN A 319 -22.56 0.01 16.90
N GLU A 320 -21.71 -0.97 17.22
CA GLU A 320 -20.36 -1.11 16.67
C GLU A 320 -20.13 -2.54 16.16
N PRO A 321 -19.35 -2.73 15.09
CA PRO A 321 -18.94 -4.07 14.67
C PRO A 321 -18.01 -4.69 15.73
N ARG A 322 -18.26 -5.97 16.04
CA ARG A 322 -17.43 -6.81 16.91
C ARG A 322 -16.67 -7.87 16.14
N SER A 323 -17.19 -8.34 15.02
CA SER A 323 -16.47 -9.26 14.13
C SER A 323 -17.06 -9.24 12.71
N PHE A 324 -16.23 -9.64 11.75
CA PHE A 324 -16.62 -9.92 10.38
C PHE A 324 -16.26 -11.36 10.04
N THR A 325 -17.24 -12.17 9.68
CA THR A 325 -17.02 -13.55 9.23
C THR A 325 -17.72 -13.80 7.90
N ARG A 326 -17.47 -14.94 7.28
CA ARG A 326 -18.12 -15.34 6.02
C ARG A 326 -18.90 -16.63 6.24
N GLU A 327 -20.17 -16.60 5.87
CA GLU A 327 -21.07 -17.76 5.87
C GLU A 327 -21.65 -17.89 4.45
N GLY A 328 -21.13 -18.86 3.67
CA GLY A 328 -21.42 -18.96 2.25
C GLY A 328 -20.94 -17.74 1.46
N ASP A 329 -21.84 -17.14 0.69
CA ASP A 329 -21.55 -15.93 -0.10
C ASP A 329 -21.71 -14.62 0.68
N LYS A 330 -22.30 -14.69 1.89
CA LYS A 330 -22.59 -13.51 2.72
C LYS A 330 -21.48 -13.24 3.72
N ILE A 331 -21.25 -11.97 3.99
CA ILE A 331 -20.51 -11.49 5.15
C ILE A 331 -21.48 -11.40 6.33
N VAL A 332 -21.09 -11.98 7.45
CA VAL A 332 -21.79 -11.84 8.72
C VAL A 332 -21.09 -10.78 9.55
N VAL A 333 -21.83 -9.72 9.86
CA VAL A 333 -21.37 -8.63 10.72
C VAL A 333 -22.00 -8.84 12.09
N GLU A 334 -21.20 -9.26 13.07
CA GLU A 334 -21.64 -9.24 14.46
C GLU A 334 -21.52 -7.80 14.98
N ILE A 335 -22.62 -7.24 15.44
CA ILE A 335 -22.65 -5.90 16.03
C ILE A 335 -23.09 -5.98 17.49
N GLU A 336 -22.64 -5.04 18.29
CA GLU A 336 -23.03 -4.88 19.70
C GLU A 336 -23.53 -3.47 19.94
N ASN A 337 -24.68 -3.35 20.60
CA ASN A 337 -25.11 -2.05 21.11
C ASN A 337 -24.20 -1.64 22.27
N VAL A 338 -23.53 -0.48 22.13
CA VAL A 338 -22.49 -0.03 23.05
C VAL A 338 -23.02 0.26 24.46
N LYS A 339 -24.31 0.59 24.59
CA LYS A 339 -24.98 0.87 25.87
C LYS A 339 -25.54 -0.39 26.52
N THR A 340 -26.33 -1.17 25.78
CA THR A 340 -27.07 -2.33 26.34
C THR A 340 -26.26 -3.63 26.32
N LYS A 341 -25.15 -3.66 25.57
CA LYS A 341 -24.31 -4.86 25.34
C LYS A 341 -25.04 -6.00 24.61
N VAL A 342 -26.22 -5.74 24.06
CA VAL A 342 -26.95 -6.71 23.23
C VAL A 342 -26.21 -6.90 21.91
N ARG A 343 -26.01 -8.17 21.53
CA ARG A 343 -25.37 -8.56 20.28
C ARG A 343 -26.37 -9.10 19.27
N GLN A 344 -26.12 -8.83 18.00
CA GLN A 344 -26.90 -9.36 16.88
C GLN A 344 -26.01 -9.57 15.65
N LYS A 345 -26.48 -10.41 14.73
CA LYS A 345 -25.81 -10.69 13.46
C LYS A 345 -26.58 -10.06 12.31
N LEU A 346 -25.87 -9.39 11.41
CA LEU A 346 -26.38 -8.93 10.13
C LEU A 346 -25.73 -9.73 9.01
N PHE A 347 -26.51 -10.12 8.01
CA PHE A 347 -26.03 -10.79 6.82
C PHE A 347 -26.00 -9.79 5.68
N SER A 348 -24.87 -9.69 4.99
CA SER A 348 -24.63 -8.66 3.98
C SER A 348 -23.88 -9.25 2.78
N ASP A 349 -24.19 -8.77 1.58
CA ASP A 349 -23.39 -9.09 0.38
C ASP A 349 -22.10 -8.29 0.31
N GLY A 350 -22.10 -7.10 0.94
CA GLY A 350 -20.95 -6.21 0.97
C GLY A 350 -20.95 -5.34 2.22
N VAL A 351 -19.77 -5.04 2.74
CA VAL A 351 -19.59 -4.12 3.86
C VAL A 351 -18.71 -2.96 3.40
N PHE A 352 -19.18 -1.74 3.62
CA PHE A 352 -18.43 -0.53 3.29
C PHE A 352 -18.05 0.21 4.57
N ILE A 353 -16.76 0.45 4.77
CA ILE A 353 -16.25 1.07 5.99
C ILE A 353 -15.84 2.52 5.71
N PHE A 354 -16.58 3.46 6.28
CA PHE A 354 -16.41 4.91 6.09
C PHE A 354 -16.23 5.64 7.43
N ILE A 355 -15.23 5.19 8.21
CA ILE A 355 -14.84 5.79 9.50
C ILE A 355 -13.63 6.73 9.39
N GLY A 356 -13.38 7.24 8.18
CA GLY A 356 -12.32 8.20 7.87
C GLY A 356 -11.07 7.58 7.26
N MET A 357 -10.25 8.45 6.69
CA MET A 357 -8.96 8.15 6.08
C MET A 357 -7.90 9.02 6.75
N LYS A 358 -6.69 8.51 6.86
CA LYS A 358 -5.54 9.19 7.47
C LYS A 358 -4.47 9.47 6.42
N PRO A 359 -4.05 10.72 6.19
CA PRO A 359 -2.90 11.05 5.35
C PRO A 359 -1.61 10.39 5.87
N ASN A 360 -0.82 9.81 4.96
CA ASN A 360 0.42 9.10 5.29
C ASN A 360 1.60 10.07 5.40
N ILE A 361 1.60 10.94 6.41
CA ILE A 361 2.55 12.04 6.58
C ILE A 361 3.30 12.02 7.91
N GLN A 362 3.24 10.92 8.66
CA GLN A 362 3.66 10.87 10.07
C GLN A 362 5.14 11.24 10.28
N LEU A 363 6.00 10.95 9.30
CA LEU A 363 7.43 11.22 9.37
C LEU A 363 7.80 12.72 9.24
N PHE A 364 6.89 13.56 8.73
CA PHE A 364 7.21 14.94 8.36
C PHE A 364 6.04 15.92 8.49
N LYS A 365 4.95 15.53 9.17
CA LYS A 365 3.72 16.33 9.30
C LYS A 365 3.96 17.71 9.94
N ASP A 366 4.91 17.83 10.87
CA ASP A 366 5.09 19.04 11.68
C ASP A 366 5.72 20.21 10.90
N LYS A 367 6.10 19.99 9.64
CA LYS A 367 6.67 20.99 8.75
C LYS A 367 5.67 21.56 7.74
N LEU A 368 4.48 20.96 7.65
CA LEU A 368 3.50 21.28 6.62
C LEU A 368 2.28 21.98 7.22
N GLU A 369 1.73 22.95 6.50
CA GLU A 369 0.40 23.45 6.79
C GLU A 369 -0.64 22.41 6.41
N LEU A 370 -1.48 22.06 7.40
CA LEU A 370 -2.54 21.07 7.23
C LEU A 370 -3.91 21.74 7.33
N ASP A 371 -4.91 21.12 6.73
CA ASP A 371 -6.31 21.44 7.02
C ASP A 371 -6.77 20.85 8.36
N ASN A 372 -8.02 21.13 8.75
CA ASN A 372 -8.60 20.66 10.00
C ASN A 372 -8.74 19.13 10.09
N TRP A 373 -8.50 18.41 8.98
CA TRP A 373 -8.59 16.96 8.86
C TRP A 373 -7.20 16.31 8.73
N GLY A 374 -6.13 17.10 8.77
CA GLY A 374 -4.74 16.64 8.72
C GLY A 374 -4.20 16.42 7.30
N TYR A 375 -4.88 16.89 6.26
CA TYR A 375 -4.42 16.81 4.87
C TYR A 375 -3.55 18.00 4.52
N ILE A 376 -2.57 17.80 3.63
CA ILE A 376 -1.61 18.85 3.23
C ILE A 376 -2.34 19.92 2.43
N LYS A 377 -2.21 21.20 2.81
CA LYS A 377 -2.68 22.31 1.98
C LYS A 377 -1.70 22.56 0.83
N THR A 378 -2.24 22.77 -0.36
CA THR A 378 -1.46 23.15 -1.54
C THR A 378 -2.09 24.32 -2.28
N ASP A 379 -1.28 25.04 -3.05
CA ASP A 379 -1.77 25.97 -4.08
C ASP A 379 -2.22 25.21 -5.35
N ASP A 380 -2.65 25.94 -6.38
CA ASP A 380 -3.11 25.38 -7.66
C ASP A 380 -1.99 24.72 -8.49
N GLU A 381 -0.71 24.99 -8.17
CA GLU A 381 0.46 24.37 -8.78
C GLU A 381 1.04 23.24 -7.90
N MET A 382 0.27 22.80 -6.90
CA MET A 382 0.59 21.72 -5.97
C MET A 382 1.74 22.03 -4.99
N ARG A 383 2.13 23.30 -4.82
CA ARG A 383 3.15 23.70 -3.84
C ARG A 383 2.59 23.63 -2.44
N THR A 384 3.42 23.17 -1.50
CA THR A 384 3.10 23.19 -0.06
C THR A 384 3.60 24.47 0.60
N SER A 385 3.40 24.59 1.93
CA SER A 385 3.99 25.67 2.74
C SER A 385 5.52 25.63 2.81
N VAL A 386 6.17 24.52 2.43
CA VAL A 386 7.63 24.38 2.44
C VAL A 386 8.19 24.63 1.03
N PRO A 387 9.08 25.62 0.83
CA PRO A 387 9.66 25.90 -0.47
C PRO A 387 10.37 24.69 -1.08
N GLY A 388 10.07 24.43 -2.35
CA GLY A 388 10.59 23.29 -3.10
C GLY A 388 9.95 21.93 -2.75
N VAL A 389 8.86 21.93 -1.96
CA VAL A 389 8.09 20.74 -1.63
C VAL A 389 6.68 20.87 -2.19
N TYR A 390 6.27 19.84 -2.91
CA TYR A 390 4.98 19.69 -3.55
C TYR A 390 4.23 18.52 -2.92
N ALA A 391 2.92 18.47 -3.05
CA ALA A 391 2.13 17.32 -2.62
C ALA A 391 1.02 17.00 -3.63
N VAL A 392 0.77 15.71 -3.88
CA VAL A 392 -0.17 15.26 -4.93
C VAL A 392 -0.99 14.06 -4.49
N GLY A 393 -2.16 13.88 -5.08
CA GLY A 393 -3.02 12.74 -4.82
C GLY A 393 -3.76 12.86 -3.48
N ASP A 394 -4.15 11.74 -2.90
CA ASP A 394 -5.12 11.75 -1.80
C ASP A 394 -4.59 12.32 -0.48
N VAL A 395 -3.29 12.60 -0.38
CA VAL A 395 -2.63 13.19 0.79
C VAL A 395 -2.94 14.69 0.95
N ILE A 396 -3.41 15.37 -0.10
CA ILE A 396 -3.70 16.80 -0.08
C ILE A 396 -5.15 17.10 0.32
N SER A 397 -5.39 18.34 0.74
CA SER A 397 -6.73 18.84 1.04
C SER A 397 -7.51 19.03 -0.26
N LYS A 398 -8.42 18.10 -0.54
CA LYS A 398 -9.28 18.16 -1.72
C LYS A 398 -10.62 17.46 -1.49
N LYS A 399 -11.59 17.86 -2.29
CA LYS A 399 -12.97 17.37 -2.20
C LYS A 399 -13.13 15.94 -2.72
N TYR A 400 -12.50 15.64 -3.85
CA TYR A 400 -12.65 14.35 -4.54
C TYR A 400 -11.32 13.60 -4.55
N ARG A 401 -11.38 12.31 -4.24
CA ARG A 401 -10.24 11.40 -4.16
C ARG A 401 -10.47 10.26 -5.13
N GLN A 402 -9.95 10.42 -6.34
CA GLN A 402 -10.09 9.46 -7.45
C GLN A 402 -8.75 9.31 -8.16
N ILE A 403 -8.56 8.19 -8.85
CA ILE A 403 -7.34 7.91 -9.64
C ILE A 403 -7.07 9.07 -10.60
N THR A 404 -8.08 9.52 -11.35
CA THR A 404 -7.97 10.61 -12.31
C THR A 404 -7.56 11.94 -11.69
N THR A 405 -8.08 12.27 -10.49
CA THR A 405 -7.67 13.48 -9.77
C THR A 405 -6.22 13.37 -9.30
N ALA A 406 -5.78 12.21 -8.79
CA ALA A 406 -4.40 12.03 -8.38
C ALA A 406 -3.42 12.12 -9.55
N VAL A 407 -3.80 11.57 -10.72
CA VAL A 407 -3.05 11.71 -11.97
C VAL A 407 -2.96 13.17 -12.39
N ALA A 408 -4.06 13.93 -12.32
CA ALA A 408 -4.06 15.36 -12.64
C ALA A 408 -3.11 16.15 -11.71
N ASP A 409 -3.20 15.92 -10.40
CA ASP A 409 -2.30 16.55 -9.41
C ASP A 409 -0.82 16.24 -9.74
N GLY A 410 -0.52 14.98 -10.08
CA GLY A 410 0.82 14.53 -10.47
C GLY A 410 1.37 15.26 -11.70
N THR A 411 0.55 15.42 -12.73
CA THR A 411 0.90 16.20 -13.93
C THR A 411 1.19 17.66 -13.59
N ILE A 412 0.31 18.30 -12.82
CA ILE A 412 0.44 19.73 -12.47
C ILE A 412 1.75 19.97 -11.71
N ALA A 413 2.03 19.16 -10.68
CA ALA A 413 3.26 19.29 -9.90
C ALA A 413 4.52 19.08 -10.75
N ALA A 414 4.52 18.05 -11.61
CA ALA A 414 5.66 17.78 -12.49
C ALA A 414 5.94 18.94 -13.46
N MET A 415 4.89 19.51 -14.06
CA MET A 415 5.00 20.64 -14.98
C MET A 415 5.45 21.92 -14.28
N ALA A 416 5.00 22.17 -13.05
CA ALA A 416 5.45 23.30 -12.24
C ALA A 416 6.94 23.17 -11.89
N ILE A 417 7.36 21.99 -11.43
CA ILE A 417 8.76 21.71 -11.10
C ILE A 417 9.66 21.84 -12.33
N ALA A 418 9.24 21.33 -13.49
CA ALA A 418 10.06 21.38 -14.69
C ALA A 418 10.41 22.82 -15.10
N LYS A 419 9.44 23.74 -15.00
CA LYS A 419 9.66 25.17 -15.25
C LYS A 419 10.56 25.87 -14.23
N GLU A 420 10.74 25.30 -13.04
CA GLU A 420 11.54 25.87 -11.96
C GLU A 420 12.97 25.31 -11.89
N ILE A 421 13.24 24.17 -12.55
CA ILE A 421 14.54 23.50 -12.57
C ILE A 421 15.32 23.82 -13.85
N ASP A 422 14.63 24.08 -14.96
CA ASP A 422 15.19 24.72 -16.16
C ASP A 422 15.55 26.19 -15.89
#